data_AF-A0A098BX18-F1
#
_entry.id   AF-A0A098BX18-F1
#
_cell.length_a   1.000
_cell.length_b   1.000
_cell.length_c   1.000
_cell.angle_alpha   90.00
_cell.angle_beta   90.00
_cell.angle_gamma   90.00
#
_symmetry.space_group_name_H-M   'P 1'
#
loop_
_entity.id
_entity.type
_entity.pdbx_description
1 polymer ?
#
loop_
_entity_poly.entity_id
_entity_poly.type
_entity_poly.pdbx_seq_one_letter_code
_entity_poly.pdbx_strand_id
1 'polypeptide(L)' 'MKGYIQIYTENGKGKITASIGLTLRALSAGKKVFFAQFAKRKIYSEIKVLDLFDTFVTVK' A
#
# COMPACT_ATOMS: atom_id res chain seq x y z
N MET A 1 -18.98 6.88 8.99
CA MET A 1 -18.10 5.73 8.72
C MET A 1 -16.97 5.76 9.74
N LYS A 2 -16.60 4.65 10.36
CA LYS A 2 -15.55 4.62 11.40
C LYS A 2 -14.20 4.23 10.77
N GLY A 3 -13.18 5.05 10.97
CA GLY A 3 -11.81 4.77 10.52
C GLY A 3 -11.00 4.06 11.60
N TYR A 4 -10.06 3.22 11.18
CA TYR A 4 -9.12 2.52 12.07
C TYR A 4 -7.68 2.73 11.59
N ILE A 5 -6.73 2.70 12.52
CA ILE A 5 -5.30 2.80 12.23
C ILE A 5 -4.67 1.44 12.50
N GLN A 6 -3.93 0.93 11.52
CA GLN A 6 -3.17 -0.32 11.64
C GLN A 6 -1.68 0.03 11.65
N ILE A 7 -0.96 -0.48 12.66
CA ILE A 7 0.47 -0.25 12.82
C ILE A 7 1.17 -1.59 12.74
N TYR A 8 1.95 -1.78 11.68
CA TYR A 8 2.82 -2.94 11.51
C TYR A 8 4.25 -2.56 11.90
N THR A 9 4.70 -3.03 13.06
CA THR A 9 6.05 -2.76 13.61
C THR A 9 6.89 -4.06 13.66
N GLU A 10 8.04 -4.04 14.33
CA GLU A 10 9.06 -5.11 14.44
C GLU A 10 10.12 -5.15 13.33
N ASN A 11 11.21 -5.90 13.56
CA ASN A 11 12.32 -6.03 12.61
C ASN A 11 12.11 -7.10 11.53
N GLY A 12 11.00 -7.83 11.60
CA GLY A 12 10.64 -8.85 10.61
C GLY A 12 10.37 -8.28 9.21
N LYS A 13 10.56 -9.13 8.19
CA LYS A 13 10.09 -8.86 6.82
C LYS A 13 8.56 -9.00 6.74
N GLY A 14 7.92 -8.22 5.88
CA GLY A 14 6.49 -8.36 5.57
C GLY A 14 5.62 -7.15 5.89
N LYS A 15 6.13 -6.12 6.59
CA LYS A 15 5.38 -4.88 6.87
C LYS A 15 4.88 -4.19 5.60
N ILE A 16 5.77 -4.05 4.62
CA ILE A 16 5.45 -3.47 3.31
C ILE A 16 4.44 -4.36 2.56
N THR A 17 4.67 -5.68 2.55
CA THR A 17 3.80 -6.66 1.91
C THR A 17 2.37 -6.62 2.49
N ALA A 18 2.22 -6.48 3.81
CA ALA A 18 0.93 -6.34 4.47
C ALA A 18 0.20 -5.04 4.05
N SER A 19 0.91 -3.90 4.00
CA SER A 19 0.34 -2.63 3.52
C SER A 19 -0.10 -2.68 2.06
N ILE A 20 0.66 -3.38 1.20
CA ILE A 20 0.29 -3.59 -0.21
C ILE A 20 -0.95 -4.49 -0.31
N GLY A 21 -1.01 -5.59 0.46
CA GLY A 21 -2.18 -6.46 0.50
C GLY A 21 -3.45 -5.73 0.94
N LEU A 22 -3.35 -4.83 1.92
CA LEU A 22 -4.47 -3.99 2.35
C LEU A 22 -4.91 -3.01 1.25
N THR A 23 -3.93 -2.43 0.55
CA THR A 23 -4.16 -1.53 -0.58
C THR A 23 -4.92 -2.23 -1.70
N LEU A 24 -4.44 -3.41 -2.12
CA LEU A 24 -5.10 -4.23 -3.15
C LEU A 24 -6.52 -4.59 -2.73
N ARG A 25 -6.74 -5.01 -1.47
CA ARG A 25 -8.08 -5.30 -0.95
C ARG A 25 -9.02 -4.10 -1.06
N ALA A 26 -8.55 -2.89 -0.73
CA ALA A 26 -9.34 -1.67 -0.84
C ALA A 26 -9.65 -1.32 -2.31
N LEU A 27 -8.68 -1.47 -3.19
CA LEU A 27 -8.85 -1.23 -4.63
C LEU A 27 -9.84 -2.19 -5.27
N SER A 28 -9.77 -3.48 -4.94
CA SER A 28 -10.74 -4.49 -5.40
C SER A 28 -12.16 -4.20 -4.91
N ALA A 29 -12.34 -3.41 -3.85
CA ALA A 29 -13.63 -2.93 -3.37
C ALA A 29 -14.03 -1.56 -3.95
N GLY A 30 -13.34 -1.09 -4.99
CA GLY A 30 -13.60 0.20 -5.66
C GLY A 30 -13.26 1.42 -4.81
N LYS A 31 -12.41 1.28 -3.79
CA LYS A 31 -11.96 2.41 -2.96
C LYS A 31 -10.75 3.09 -3.59
N LYS A 32 -10.65 4.41 -3.42
CA LYS A 32 -9.45 5.18 -3.76
C LYS A 32 -8.44 5.06 -2.62
N VAL A 33 -7.17 4.82 -2.95
CA VAL A 33 -6.10 4.66 -1.97
C VAL A 33 -4.96 5.63 -2.25
N PHE A 34 -4.47 6.29 -1.21
CA PHE A 34 -3.22 7.03 -1.25
C PHE A 34 -2.13 6.19 -0.59
N PHE A 35 -1.06 5.89 -1.34
CA PHE A 35 0.05 5.06 -0.86
C PHE A 35 1.33 5.90 -0.86
N ALA A 36 1.97 6.06 0.30
CA ALA A 36 3.16 6.90 0.44
C ALA A 36 4.32 6.15 1.11
N GLN A 37 5.54 6.36 0.62
CA GLN A 37 6.76 5.77 1.18
C GLN A 37 7.79 6.85 1.53
N PHE A 38 8.15 6.94 2.81
CA PHE A 38 9.07 7.97 3.32
C PHE A 38 10.57 7.59 3.24
N ALA A 39 10.89 6.30 3.11
CA ALA A 39 12.27 5.79 3.10
C ALA A 39 12.70 5.32 1.68
N LYS A 40 14.03 5.30 1.42
CA LYS A 40 14.72 5.07 0.13
C LYS A 40 13.86 4.42 -0.97
N ARG A 41 13.79 5.09 -2.13
CA ARG A 41 13.22 4.71 -3.45
C ARG A 41 13.71 3.37 -4.03
N LYS A 42 13.82 2.31 -3.23
CA LYS A 42 13.93 0.95 -3.75
C LYS A 42 12.54 0.55 -4.20
N ILE A 43 12.33 0.63 -5.51
CA ILE A 43 11.14 0.09 -6.15
C ILE A 43 11.22 -1.43 -6.03
N TYR A 44 10.62 -1.97 -4.98
CA TYR A 44 10.38 -3.41 -4.87
C TYR A 44 9.39 -3.83 -5.95
N SER A 45 9.56 -5.04 -6.49
CA SER A 45 8.66 -5.59 -7.50
C SER A 45 7.20 -5.57 -7.06
N GLU A 46 6.95 -5.71 -5.76
CA GLU A 46 5.61 -5.67 -5.17
C GLU A 46 4.94 -4.30 -5.28
N ILE A 47 5.70 -3.19 -5.30
CA ILE A 47 5.15 -1.84 -5.42
C ILE A 47 4.72 -1.57 -6.86
N LYS A 48 5.42 -2.14 -7.85
CA LYS A 48 5.10 -1.98 -9.28
C LYS A 48 3.69 -2.47 -9.64
N VAL A 49 3.10 -3.35 -8.83
CA VAL A 49 1.72 -3.79 -9.04
C VAL A 49 0.73 -2.64 -8.87
N LEU A 50 1.06 -1.63 -8.04
CA LEU A 50 0.20 -0.48 -7.79
C LEU A 50 0.13 0.45 -9.00
N ASP A 51 1.18 0.49 -9.83
CA ASP A 51 1.22 1.27 -11.07
C ASP A 51 0.16 0.78 -12.08
N LEU A 52 -0.32 -0.47 -11.98
CA LEU A 52 -1.42 -0.99 -12.80
C LEU A 52 -2.79 -0.39 -12.42
N PHE A 53 -2.89 0.26 -11.26
CA PHE A 53 -4.12 0.83 -10.71
C PHE A 53 -4.07 2.36 -10.66
N ASP A 54 -3.35 3.00 -11.57
CA ASP A 54 -3.07 4.45 -11.60
C ASP A 54 -4.33 5.34 -11.54
N THR A 55 -5.49 4.82 -12.00
CA THR A 55 -6.79 5.51 -11.91
C THR A 55 -7.34 5.60 -10.47
N PHE A 56 -6.95 4.68 -9.59
CA PHE A 56 -7.52 4.51 -8.24
C PHE A 56 -6.47 4.61 -7.11
N VAL A 57 -5.18 4.59 -7.46
CA VAL A 57 -4.05 4.71 -6.53
C VAL A 57 -3.22 5.92 -6.89
N THR A 58 -2.82 6.70 -5.90
CA THR A 58 -1.72 7.65 -6.03
C THR A 58 -0.55 7.14 -5.21
N VAL A 59 0.59 6.88 -5.86
CA VAL A 59 1.85 6.45 -5.22
C VAL A 59 2.78 7.66 -5.08
N LYS A 60 3.28 7.95 -3.88
CA LYS A 60 4.27 9.02 -3.62
C LYS A 60 5.47 8.58 -2.79
#